data_AF-A0A0F6RBF7-F1
#
_entry.id   AF-A0A0F6RBF7-F1
#
_cell.length_a   1.000
_cell.length_b   1.000
_cell.length_c   1.000
_cell.angle_alpha   90.00
_cell.angle_beta   90.00
_cell.angle_gamma   90.00
#
_symmetry.space_group_name_H-M   'P 1'
#
loop_
_entity.id
_entity.type
_entity.pdbx_description
1 polymer ?
#
loop_
_entity_poly.entity_id
_entity_poly.type
_entity_poly.pdbx_seq_one_letter_code
_entity_poly.pdbx_strand_id
1 'polypeptide(L)'
;MRIFITSSIALLLLTGFTGNQSLEVDSQDDSIDYNGDGHPDVTYDYYEDYFYEFIDRNYDLKTDVSNKFNYEDNLPIQTTYDNNFDGYPETKVFYQNGWVDYSFVDINNDNKFDVYESYEYGVLKFS
;
A
#
# COMPACT_ATOMS: atom_id res chain seq x y z
N MET A 1 16.04 -15.94 -18.89
CA MET A 1 14.82 -15.30 -19.42
C MET A 1 14.65 -14.02 -18.62
N ARG A 2 14.82 -12.85 -19.25
CA ARG A 2 14.76 -11.55 -18.58
C ARG A 2 13.44 -10.90 -19.00
N ILE A 3 12.56 -10.67 -18.03
CA ILE A 3 11.27 -10.02 -18.24
C ILE A 3 11.51 -8.52 -18.05
N PHE A 4 11.30 -7.74 -19.10
CA PHE A 4 11.32 -6.29 -19.07
C PHE A 4 9.90 -5.82 -18.76
N ILE A 5 9.69 -5.13 -17.63
CA ILE A 5 8.43 -4.45 -17.36
C ILE A 5 8.69 -2.97 -17.64
N THR A 6 8.18 -2.49 -18.77
CA THR A 6 8.25 -1.08 -19.16
C THR A 6 7.14 -0.33 -18.44
N SER A 7 7.44 0.41 -17.38
CA SER A 7 6.53 1.44 -16.87
C SER A 7 6.87 2.77 -17.55
N SER A 8 5.90 3.34 -18.24
CA SER A 8 6.03 4.60 -18.98
C SER A 8 5.80 5.78 -18.07
N ILE A 9 6.85 6.55 -17.76
CA ILE A 9 6.70 7.98 -17.42
C ILE A 9 7.66 8.77 -18.30
N ALA A 10 7.09 9.45 -19.29
CA ALA A 10 7.79 10.37 -20.15
C ALA A 10 7.96 11.72 -19.43
N LEU A 11 9.20 12.12 -19.14
CA LEU A 11 9.56 13.53 -19.01
C LEU A 11 10.78 13.81 -19.90
N LEU A 12 10.50 14.46 -21.02
CA LEU A 12 11.47 14.84 -22.04
C LEU A 12 12.27 16.06 -21.54
N LEU A 13 13.56 15.89 -21.23
CA LEU A 13 14.49 17.03 -21.24
C LEU A 13 15.71 16.71 -22.10
N LEU A 14 15.87 17.61 -23.06
CA LEU A 14 16.72 17.57 -24.24
C LEU A 14 18.15 17.98 -23.88
N THR A 15 19.08 17.03 -23.71
CA THR A 15 20.52 17.33 -23.83
C THR A 15 21.22 16.18 -24.52
N GLY A 16 21.86 16.47 -25.66
CA GLY A 16 22.66 15.53 -26.41
C GLY A 16 23.83 15.03 -25.58
N PHE A 17 23.85 13.73 -25.29
CA PHE A 17 25.00 13.06 -24.69
C PHE A 17 25.38 11.90 -25.62
N THR A 18 26.43 12.11 -26.42
CA THR A 18 27.09 11.06 -27.19
C THR A 18 27.97 10.27 -26.24
N GLY A 19 27.40 9.22 -25.63
CA GLY A 19 28.15 8.28 -24.81
C GLY A 19 27.39 6.97 -24.73
N ASN A 20 28.06 5.86 -25.06
CA ASN A 20 27.59 4.53 -24.70
C ASN A 20 27.68 4.39 -23.18
N GLN A 21 26.68 4.89 -22.47
CA GLN A 21 26.46 4.53 -21.08
C GLN A 21 25.37 3.46 -21.07
N SER A 22 25.74 2.27 -20.60
CA SER A 22 24.76 1.34 -20.08
C SER A 22 23.94 2.09 -19.04
N LEU A 23 22.65 2.29 -19.33
CA LEU A 23 21.71 2.78 -18.34
C LEU A 23 21.67 1.72 -17.23
N GLU A 24 22.42 1.96 -16.15
CA GLU A 24 22.11 1.36 -14.87
C GLU A 24 20.73 1.90 -14.52
N VAL A 25 19.74 1.01 -14.59
CA VAL A 25 18.40 1.28 -14.06
C VAL A 25 18.62 1.41 -12.56
N ASP A 26 18.72 2.65 -12.11
CA ASP A 26 18.68 3.03 -10.70
C ASP A 26 17.48 2.32 -10.09
N SER A 27 17.72 1.42 -9.14
CA SER A 27 16.66 0.82 -8.34
C SER A 27 16.04 1.97 -7.57
N GLN A 28 14.98 2.53 -8.13
CA GLN A 28 14.10 3.51 -7.51
C GLN A 28 13.86 3.01 -6.08
N ASP A 29 14.25 3.79 -5.08
CA ASP A 29 14.12 3.45 -3.67
C ASP A 29 12.65 3.14 -3.38
N ASP A 30 12.30 1.85 -3.30
CA ASP A 30 10.94 1.33 -3.03
C ASP A 30 10.58 1.49 -1.54
N SER A 31 11.15 2.50 -0.90
CA SER A 31 10.97 2.76 0.52
C SER A 31 11.07 4.25 0.83
N ILE A 32 10.35 4.68 1.86
CA ILE A 32 10.34 6.08 2.31
C ILE A 32 10.66 6.09 3.80
N ASP A 33 11.73 6.77 4.18
CA ASP A 33 12.08 7.11 5.56
C ASP A 33 11.72 8.59 5.81
N TYR A 34 10.59 8.84 6.47
CA TYR A 34 10.13 10.18 6.81
C TYR A 34 10.85 10.77 8.02
N ASN A 35 11.26 9.94 8.98
CA ASN A 35 11.82 10.41 10.25
C ASN A 35 13.37 10.56 10.23
N GLY A 36 14.02 9.98 9.21
CA GLY A 36 15.46 10.03 8.97
C GLY A 36 16.29 9.15 9.92
N ASP A 37 15.69 8.14 10.54
CA ASP A 37 16.36 7.24 11.48
C ASP A 37 17.12 6.08 10.81
N GLY A 38 16.98 5.94 9.49
CA GLY A 38 17.61 4.91 8.68
C GLY A 38 16.80 3.62 8.56
N HIS A 39 15.59 3.58 9.11
CA HIS A 39 14.59 2.55 8.87
C HIS A 39 13.46 3.12 8.00
N PRO A 40 13.01 2.39 6.97
CA PRO A 40 11.93 2.87 6.13
C PRO A 40 10.58 2.80 6.87
N ASP A 41 9.86 3.91 6.84
CA ASP A 41 8.50 4.03 7.37
C ASP A 41 7.46 3.52 6.38
N VAL A 42 7.76 3.59 5.07
CA VAL A 42 6.93 3.03 4.01
C VAL A 42 7.73 2.03 3.20
N THR A 43 7.16 0.86 2.92
CA THR A 43 7.74 -0.17 2.04
C THR A 43 6.69 -0.74 1.12
N TYR A 44 7.13 -1.28 -0.02
CA TYR A 44 6.25 -1.87 -1.04
C TYR A 44 6.63 -3.33 -1.33
N ASP A 45 5.65 -4.22 -1.34
CA ASP A 45 5.81 -5.62 -1.78
C ASP A 45 5.00 -5.88 -3.05
N TYR A 46 5.68 -6.21 -4.14
CA TYR A 46 5.08 -6.43 -5.46
C TYR A 46 4.81 -7.91 -5.74
N TYR A 47 3.59 -8.24 -6.15
CA TYR A 47 3.16 -9.57 -6.59
C TYR A 47 2.79 -9.55 -8.08
N GLU A 48 2.22 -10.63 -8.61
CA GLU A 48 1.83 -10.73 -10.03
C GLU A 48 0.63 -9.84 -10.38
N ASP A 49 -0.43 -9.86 -9.55
CA ASP A 49 -1.71 -9.16 -9.83
C ASP A 49 -1.99 -7.96 -8.92
N TYR A 50 -1.18 -7.79 -7.87
CA TYR A 50 -1.36 -6.75 -6.86
C TYR A 50 -0.03 -6.36 -6.23
N PHE A 51 -0.03 -5.28 -5.46
CA PHE A 51 1.06 -4.93 -4.56
C PHE A 51 0.52 -4.51 -3.19
N TYR A 52 1.38 -4.62 -2.18
CA TYR A 52 1.14 -4.03 -0.87
C TYR A 52 1.98 -2.78 -0.68
N GLU A 53 1.41 -1.83 0.05
CA GLU A 53 2.10 -0.73 0.71
C GLU A 53 1.96 -0.94 2.22
N PHE A 54 3.09 -0.93 2.93
CA PHE A 54 3.14 -1.05 4.38
C PHE A 54 3.64 0.25 4.98
N ILE A 55 2.95 0.75 6.01
CA ILE A 55 3.24 2.03 6.66
C ILE A 55 3.41 1.82 8.16
N ASP A 56 4.55 2.24 8.70
CA ASP A 56 4.83 2.44 10.12
C ASP A 56 4.56 3.93 10.45
N ARG A 57 3.50 4.20 11.21
CA ARG A 57 3.05 5.57 11.54
C ARG A 57 3.64 6.05 12.86
N ASN A 58 4.13 5.15 13.71
CA ASN A 58 4.62 5.47 15.06
C ASN A 58 6.14 5.24 15.23
N TYR A 59 6.81 4.76 14.19
CA TYR A 59 8.24 4.51 14.11
C TYR A 59 8.73 3.43 15.08
N ASP A 60 7.92 2.39 15.30
CA ASP A 60 8.25 1.27 16.19
C ASP A 60 8.73 0.00 15.46
N LEU A 61 8.95 0.11 14.14
CA LEU A 61 9.34 -0.94 13.21
C LEU A 61 8.28 -2.00 12.97
N LYS A 62 7.01 -1.72 13.30
CA LYS A 62 5.87 -2.55 12.94
C LYS A 62 4.98 -1.81 11.95
N THR A 63 4.28 -2.60 11.16
CA THR A 63 3.32 -2.06 10.20
C THR A 63 2.02 -1.71 10.89
N ASP A 64 1.64 -0.44 10.80
CA ASP A 64 0.38 0.07 11.32
C ASP A 64 -0.73 0.09 10.27
N VAL A 65 -0.35 0.25 8.99
CA VAL A 65 -1.28 0.23 7.87
C VAL A 65 -0.73 -0.67 6.79
N SER A 66 -1.56 -1.58 6.28
CA SER A 66 -1.27 -2.32 5.05
C SER A 66 -2.35 -2.04 4.02
N ASN A 67 -1.98 -1.38 2.93
CA ASN A 67 -2.85 -1.18 1.78
C ASN A 67 -2.54 -2.23 0.72
N LYS A 68 -3.58 -2.84 0.17
CA LYS A 68 -3.49 -3.75 -0.97
C LYS A 68 -4.13 -3.10 -2.18
N PHE A 69 -3.39 -2.99 -3.27
CA PHE A 69 -3.85 -2.40 -4.52
C PHE A 69 -3.80 -3.43 -5.64
N ASN A 70 -4.76 -3.39 -6.56
CA ASN A 70 -4.66 -4.15 -7.81
C ASN A 70 -3.88 -3.31 -8.85
N TYR A 71 -3.18 -3.95 -9.80
CA TYR A 71 -2.49 -3.22 -10.86
C TYR A 71 -3.39 -2.78 -12.03
N GLU A 72 -4.59 -3.34 -12.15
CA GLU A 72 -5.47 -3.06 -13.29
C GLU A 72 -5.93 -1.60 -13.30
N ASP A 73 -6.32 -1.08 -12.13
CA ASP A 73 -6.82 0.28 -11.97
C ASP A 73 -6.11 1.09 -10.87
N ASN A 74 -5.12 0.50 -10.19
CA ASN A 74 -4.42 1.09 -9.04
C ASN A 74 -5.36 1.51 -7.90
N LEU A 75 -6.53 0.88 -7.78
CA LEU A 75 -7.45 1.12 -6.68
C LEU A 75 -7.17 0.18 -5.50
N PRO A 76 -7.39 0.66 -4.26
CA PRO A 76 -7.31 -0.21 -3.11
C PRO A 76 -8.40 -1.28 -3.21
N ILE A 77 -8.04 -2.49 -2.81
CA ILE A 77 -8.98 -3.63 -2.69
C ILE A 77 -9.11 -4.08 -1.23
N GLN A 78 -8.11 -3.77 -0.39
CA GLN A 78 -8.15 -4.03 1.04
C GLN A 78 -7.22 -3.06 1.79
N THR A 79 -7.61 -2.62 2.98
CA THR A 79 -6.71 -1.95 3.94
C THR A 79 -6.87 -2.59 5.31
N THR A 80 -5.77 -2.77 6.03
CA THR A 80 -5.77 -3.07 7.47
C THR A 80 -5.19 -1.92 8.25
N TYR A 81 -5.73 -1.67 9.44
CA TYR A 81 -5.21 -0.68 10.38
C TYR A 81 -5.00 -1.32 11.75
N ASP A 82 -3.82 -1.06 12.32
CA ASP A 82 -3.48 -1.18 13.73
C ASP A 82 -3.50 0.23 14.34
N ASN A 83 -4.64 0.65 14.89
CA ASN A 83 -4.82 2.02 15.42
C ASN A 83 -4.36 2.18 16.87
N ASN A 84 -4.21 1.08 17.60
CA ASN A 84 -3.74 1.09 18.97
C ASN A 84 -2.21 0.84 19.08
N PHE A 85 -1.57 0.49 17.96
CA PHE A 85 -0.14 0.23 17.81
C PHE A 85 0.37 -0.95 18.65
N ASP A 86 -0.45 -1.98 18.83
CA ASP A 86 -0.07 -3.16 19.61
C ASP A 86 0.63 -4.24 18.76
N GLY A 87 0.64 -4.08 17.43
CA GLY A 87 1.17 -5.00 16.43
C GLY A 87 0.10 -5.92 15.83
N TYR A 88 -1.17 -5.77 16.20
CA TYR A 88 -2.29 -6.55 15.70
C TYR A 88 -3.34 -5.62 15.08
N PRO A 89 -3.53 -5.63 13.75
CA PRO A 89 -4.52 -4.79 13.12
C PRO A 89 -5.94 -5.20 13.52
N GLU A 90 -6.62 -4.32 14.24
CA GLU A 90 -7.99 -4.52 14.68
C GLU A 90 -9.00 -4.21 13.58
N THR A 91 -8.66 -3.35 12.62
CA THR A 91 -9.59 -2.91 11.56
C THR A 91 -9.22 -3.47 10.20
N LYS A 92 -10.21 -3.95 9.45
CA LYS A 92 -10.07 -4.26 8.02
C LYS A 92 -11.16 -3.61 7.21
N VAL A 93 -10.78 -3.02 6.09
CA VAL A 93 -11.65 -2.35 5.12
C VAL A 93 -11.49 -3.03 3.77
N PHE A 94 -12.61 -3.31 3.11
CA PHE A 94 -12.65 -3.87 1.76
C PHE A 94 -13.30 -2.88 0.81
N TYR A 95 -12.80 -2.89 -0.42
CA TYR A 95 -13.20 -1.92 -1.43
C TYR A 95 -13.70 -2.64 -2.69
N GLN A 96 -14.68 -2.02 -3.33
CA GLN A 96 -15.17 -2.40 -4.65
C GLN A 96 -15.18 -1.16 -5.55
N ASN A 97 -14.42 -1.21 -6.64
CA ASN A 97 -14.26 -0.09 -7.59
C ASN A 97 -13.82 1.22 -6.89
N GLY A 98 -12.92 1.11 -5.90
CA GLY A 98 -12.40 2.24 -5.12
C GLY A 98 -13.35 2.78 -4.03
N TRP A 99 -14.57 2.26 -3.92
CA TRP A 99 -15.49 2.61 -2.84
C TRP A 99 -15.39 1.59 -1.72
N VAL A 100 -15.52 2.03 -0.47
CA VAL A 100 -15.67 1.10 0.66
C VAL A 100 -16.94 0.28 0.43
N ASP A 101 -16.80 -1.05 0.53
CA ASP A 101 -17.87 -2.03 0.43
C ASP A 101 -18.31 -2.47 1.84
N TYR A 102 -17.35 -2.92 2.65
CA TYR A 102 -17.57 -3.22 4.06
C TYR A 102 -16.29 -3.06 4.88
N SER A 103 -16.47 -2.86 6.18
CA SER A 103 -15.42 -2.84 7.17
C SER A 103 -15.79 -3.70 8.36
N PHE A 104 -14.78 -4.15 9.09
CA PHE A 104 -14.98 -4.74 10.40
C PHE A 104 -13.87 -4.34 11.36
N VAL A 105 -14.20 -4.38 12.64
CA VAL A 105 -13.27 -4.10 13.74
C VAL A 105 -13.34 -5.24 14.76
N ASP A 106 -12.19 -5.78 15.16
CA ASP A 106 -11.99 -6.75 16.24
C ASP A 106 -11.12 -6.11 17.32
N ILE A 107 -11.75 -5.37 18.22
CA ILE A 107 -11.09 -4.53 19.24
C ILE A 107 -10.40 -5.40 20.29
N ASN A 108 -10.96 -6.58 20.55
CA ASN A 108 -10.50 -7.47 21.61
C ASN A 108 -9.55 -8.59 21.13
N ASN A 109 -9.31 -8.65 19.82
CA ASN A 109 -8.41 -9.57 19.12
C ASN A 109 -8.77 -11.06 19.39
N ASP A 110 -10.07 -11.36 19.48
CA ASP A 110 -10.59 -12.73 19.65
C ASP A 110 -10.94 -13.43 18.34
N ASN A 111 -10.60 -12.81 17.21
CA ASN A 111 -10.94 -13.20 15.83
C ASN A 111 -12.45 -13.15 15.55
N LYS A 112 -13.23 -12.38 16.31
CA LYS A 112 -14.62 -12.07 16.00
C LYS A 112 -14.78 -10.58 15.83
N PHE A 113 -15.59 -10.20 14.85
CA PHE A 113 -15.87 -8.79 14.60
C PHE A 113 -16.79 -8.25 15.70
N ASP A 114 -16.30 -7.26 16.44
CA ASP A 114 -17.06 -6.45 17.39
C ASP A 114 -17.96 -5.46 16.65
N VAL A 115 -17.46 -4.92 15.53
CA VAL A 115 -18.16 -3.98 14.66
C VAL A 115 -18.12 -4.50 13.23
N TYR A 116 -19.24 -4.41 12.53
CA TYR A 116 -19.33 -4.67 11.10
C TYR A 116 -20.18 -3.58 10.45
N GLU A 117 -19.62 -2.93 9.44
CA GLU A 117 -20.32 -1.90 8.69
C GLU A 117 -20.35 -2.29 7.21
N SER A 118 -21.49 -2.04 6.54
CA SER A 118 -21.60 -2.18 5.09
C SER A 118 -22.02 -0.89 4.43
N TYR A 119 -21.58 -0.73 3.20
CA TYR A 119 -21.68 0.51 2.45
C TYR A 119 -22.24 0.22 1.05
N GLU A 120 -23.02 1.15 0.51
CA GLU A 120 -23.43 1.12 -0.89
C GLU A 120 -22.99 2.43 -1.52
N TYR A 121 -22.09 2.36 -2.51
CA TYR A 121 -21.48 3.53 -3.14
C TYR A 121 -20.81 4.48 -2.13
N GLY A 122 -20.13 3.91 -1.12
CA GLY A 122 -19.46 4.66 -0.06
C GLY A 122 -20.39 5.26 1.00
N VAL A 123 -21.70 4.98 0.94
CA VAL A 123 -22.68 5.45 1.94
C VAL A 123 -23.01 4.32 2.91
N LEU A 124 -22.86 4.56 4.21
CA LEU A 124 -23.20 3.60 5.26
C LEU A 124 -24.65 3.11 5.12
N LYS A 125 -24.83 1.79 5.09
CA LYS A 125 -26.13 1.11 5.02
C LYS A 125 -26.48 0.37 6.29
N PHE A 126 -25.49 -0.23 6.92
CA PHE A 126 -25.66 -1.06 8.11
C PHE A 126 -24.44 -0.89 9.02
N SER A 127 -24.68 -0.88 10.32
CA SER A 127 -23.69 -0.87 11.40
C SER A 127 -24.26 -1.59 12.62
#